data_AF-A0A3P6GBZ9-F1
#
_entry.id   AF-A0A3P6GBZ9-F1
#
_cell.length_a   1.000
_cell.length_b   1.000
_cell.length_c   1.000
_cell.angle_alpha   90.00
_cell.angle_beta   90.00
_cell.angle_gamma   90.00
#
_symmetry.space_group_name_H-M   'P 1'
#
loop_
_entity.id
_entity.type
_entity.pdbx_description
1 polymer ?
#
loop_
_entity_poly.entity_id
_entity_poly.type
_entity_poly.pdbx_seq_one_letter_code
_entity_poly.pdbx_strand_id
1 'polypeptide(L)'
;MKKARVLLKPSLLSRATTVFSSLSPSRLLSHQMETKPSTDPDRYCYDPVLRWDPQVEDYFNKAYGPDHFSRISKALTRPSSYSCIRVNTVKTTSEAVIEKLTKILNDSEDGLKLLQSDGSSSPISKCQIPGLEYVVFVHGSGPHRIEYGYGLEGPPKEVLVSRKCAEAVLRGAQVYVPGVLACTAHVEKGDAVAVCVAMEQPGDDEGDWSVNMTRGTTLQVDMCRSVIVDPFYCERRGLYIGMGTTMLSRAGMFRVPHGVAVDLSNRVFRLPSFHNVLEGEIFLQNLPSIVAAHALDPQKGERILDMCAAPGGKTTAIAILMNDEGVIVAADRSHNKVLDVQKLSAEMGLRCITTCKLDALKSVCLPNALSDSTTLVNGENIGSVTNHLSSNEEMASGRSEAEKSPEVNASTEQPSGGDDVSEAEIRKNKGRLKNGRGRTQSQGGRAGKSQGFPPNSFDRVLLDAPCSALGLRPRLFAGLESVISLRNHGRYQRKMLDQAVQLVRIGGILVYSTCTINPSENEAVVRYALDKYKFLSLAPQHPRIGGPGLVGRCEFSDGYVEEWLKPGEEEMVQKFDPSSELDTIGFFIAKFSVGPKD
;
A
#
# COMPACT_ATOMS: atom_id res chain seq x y z
N MET A 1 2.22 42.82 28.89
CA MET A 1 2.75 43.92 29.72
C MET A 1 3.88 43.37 30.63
N LYS A 2 4.48 44.22 31.47
CA LYS A 2 5.77 43.98 32.15
C LYS A 2 5.73 42.92 33.27
N LYS A 3 6.87 42.24 33.41
CA LYS A 3 7.48 41.53 34.56
C LYS A 3 6.78 41.64 35.94
N ALA A 4 6.79 40.54 36.67
CA ALA A 4 6.98 40.51 38.12
C ALA A 4 8.11 39.52 38.50
N ARG A 5 8.95 39.90 39.48
CA ARG A 5 10.00 39.11 40.17
C ARG A 5 9.58 39.04 41.66
N VAL A 6 10.45 38.55 42.57
CA VAL A 6 10.30 38.51 44.07
C VAL A 6 9.62 37.22 44.57
N LEU A 7 10.10 36.45 45.57
CA LEU A 7 11.35 36.47 46.37
C LEU A 7 11.69 35.04 46.89
N LEU A 8 12.86 34.86 47.53
CA LEU A 8 13.40 33.58 48.06
C LEU A 8 13.67 33.65 49.58
N LYS A 9 13.84 32.46 50.22
CA LYS A 9 14.50 32.12 51.52
C LYS A 9 13.60 31.85 52.75
N PRO A 10 14.08 31.12 53.80
CA PRO A 10 14.88 29.86 53.81
C PRO A 10 14.52 28.88 54.98
N SER A 11 15.39 27.89 55.28
CA SER A 11 15.49 27.04 56.51
C SER A 11 14.51 25.85 56.66
N LEU A 12 14.74 24.74 57.41
CA LEU A 12 15.89 23.98 57.99
C LEU A 12 15.30 22.62 58.54
N LEU A 13 16.04 21.61 59.07
CA LEU A 13 17.02 20.68 58.46
C LEU A 13 17.23 19.43 59.37
N SER A 14 16.85 18.21 58.93
CA SER A 14 17.27 16.92 59.55
C SER A 14 17.37 15.80 58.50
N ARG A 15 18.57 15.33 58.09
CA ARG A 15 19.40 14.26 58.70
C ARG A 15 18.67 12.91 58.90
N ALA A 16 19.20 11.74 58.51
CA ALA A 16 20.42 11.32 57.77
C ALA A 16 20.31 9.79 57.45
N THR A 17 21.22 9.02 56.81
CA THR A 17 22.59 9.21 56.24
C THR A 17 22.93 8.07 55.23
N THR A 18 23.65 8.35 54.12
CA THR A 18 24.49 7.37 53.31
C THR A 18 23.80 6.15 52.64
N VAL A 19 24.23 5.57 51.51
CA VAL A 19 25.46 5.61 50.68
C VAL A 19 25.05 5.54 49.19
N PHE A 20 25.69 6.27 48.27
CA PHE A 20 26.19 5.73 46.97
C PHE A 20 27.06 6.77 46.23
N SER A 21 27.91 6.27 45.34
CA SER A 21 29.12 6.93 44.84
C SER A 21 28.90 8.05 43.83
N SER A 22 29.81 9.03 43.87
CA SER A 22 29.94 10.16 42.96
C SER A 22 30.18 9.76 41.50
N LEU A 23 29.46 10.41 40.57
CA LEU A 23 29.99 10.82 39.27
C LEU A 23 29.22 12.08 38.81
N SER A 24 29.94 13.12 38.40
CA SER A 24 29.39 14.46 38.15
C SER A 24 28.91 14.65 36.70
N PRO A 25 27.84 15.44 36.46
CA PRO A 25 27.37 15.73 35.11
C PRO A 25 28.17 16.88 34.50
N SER A 26 29.15 16.57 33.64
CA SER A 26 29.78 17.58 32.78
C SER A 26 30.42 16.96 31.53
N ARG A 27 29.81 17.21 30.36
CA ARG A 27 30.46 17.61 29.09
C ARG A 27 29.43 17.63 27.95
N LEU A 28 28.71 18.75 27.86
CA LEU A 28 28.30 19.29 26.56
C LEU A 28 29.59 19.75 25.87
N LEU A 29 30.14 18.92 24.99
CA LEU A 29 31.21 19.30 24.07
C LEU A 29 30.93 18.68 22.70
N SER A 30 30.75 19.56 21.72
CA SER A 30 30.63 19.24 20.31
C SER A 30 31.91 18.56 19.81
N HIS A 31 31.92 17.23 19.73
CA HIS A 31 32.89 16.53 18.90
C HIS A 31 32.41 16.58 17.44
N GLN A 32 32.84 17.63 16.73
CA GLN A 32 33.12 17.46 15.31
C GLN A 32 34.25 16.44 15.20
N MET A 33 33.89 15.18 14.92
CA MET A 33 34.88 14.22 14.46
C MET A 33 35.19 14.56 13.01
N GLU A 34 36.41 15.03 12.74
CA GLU A 34 36.98 15.01 11.39
C GLU A 34 37.22 13.56 10.98
N THR A 35 36.15 12.88 10.58
CA THR A 35 36.25 11.58 9.93
C THR A 35 36.77 11.81 8.51
N LYS A 36 38.04 11.47 8.28
CA LYS A 36 38.53 11.18 6.92
C LYS A 36 37.53 10.24 6.24
N PRO A 37 37.27 10.37 4.93
CA PRO A 37 36.42 9.44 4.21
C PRO A 37 37.05 8.06 4.32
N SER A 38 36.48 7.21 5.19
CA SER A 38 36.95 5.86 5.38
C SER A 38 36.75 5.11 4.07
N THR A 39 37.83 4.53 3.55
CA THR A 39 37.82 3.56 2.46
C THR A 39 37.20 2.25 2.97
N ASP A 40 35.93 2.31 3.35
CA ASP A 40 35.13 1.19 3.83
C ASP A 40 34.36 0.63 2.61
N PRO A 41 34.87 -0.44 1.96
CA PRO A 41 34.21 -1.05 0.81
C PRO A 41 32.82 -1.62 1.18
N ASP A 42 32.56 -1.86 2.46
CA ASP A 42 31.30 -2.39 2.97
C ASP A 42 30.28 -1.28 3.31
N ARG A 43 30.54 -0.01 2.94
CA ARG A 43 29.53 1.07 2.98
C ARG A 43 28.42 0.84 1.94
N TYR A 44 28.82 0.53 0.71
CA TYR A 44 27.94 0.44 -0.45
C TYR A 44 27.34 -0.97 -0.59
N CYS A 45 26.52 -1.35 0.38
CA CYS A 45 25.89 -2.66 0.45
C CYS A 45 24.39 -2.56 0.72
N TYR A 46 23.71 -3.71 0.63
CA TYR A 46 22.33 -3.89 1.05
C TYR A 46 22.29 -4.89 2.21
N ASP A 47 22.20 -4.37 3.43
CA ASP A 47 21.99 -5.16 4.64
C ASP A 47 21.10 -4.38 5.64
N PRO A 48 19.83 -4.11 5.27
CA PRO A 48 18.88 -3.44 6.14
C PRO A 48 18.53 -4.28 7.38
N VAL A 49 18.55 -3.64 8.55
CA VAL A 49 18.13 -4.22 9.83
C VAL A 49 16.91 -3.45 10.35
N LEU A 50 15.80 -4.16 10.59
CA LEU A 50 14.64 -3.56 11.27
C LEU A 50 14.97 -3.35 12.75
N ARG A 51 14.90 -2.09 13.20
CA ARG A 51 15.00 -1.73 14.62
C ARG A 51 13.58 -1.54 15.15
N TRP A 52 13.10 -2.52 15.89
CA TRP A 52 11.80 -2.47 16.55
C TRP A 52 11.87 -1.64 17.83
N ASP A 53 10.73 -1.13 18.29
CA ASP A 53 10.61 -0.66 19.67
C ASP A 53 10.82 -1.85 20.64
N PRO A 54 11.58 -1.71 21.74
CA PRO A 54 11.88 -2.84 22.64
C PRO A 54 10.64 -3.51 23.26
N GLN A 55 9.55 -2.78 23.50
CA GLN A 55 8.32 -3.38 24.04
C GLN A 55 7.55 -4.13 22.96
N VAL A 56 7.61 -3.65 21.71
CA VAL A 56 7.04 -4.35 20.55
C VAL A 56 7.84 -5.59 20.18
N GLU A 57 9.18 -5.53 20.26
CA GLU A 57 10.05 -6.69 20.09
C GLU A 57 9.79 -7.74 21.18
N ASP A 58 9.69 -7.36 22.45
CA ASP A 58 9.30 -8.26 23.55
C ASP A 58 7.91 -8.88 23.33
N TYR A 59 6.91 -8.09 22.91
CA TYR A 59 5.58 -8.59 22.56
C TYR A 59 5.63 -9.65 21.44
N PHE A 60 6.39 -9.40 20.36
CA PHE A 60 6.53 -10.36 19.28
C PHE A 60 7.38 -11.59 19.65
N ASN A 61 8.42 -11.42 20.46
CA ASN A 61 9.21 -12.52 21.00
C ASN A 61 8.38 -13.43 21.91
N LYS A 62 7.43 -12.88 22.67
CA LYS A 62 6.44 -13.64 23.45
C LYS A 62 5.43 -14.38 22.56
N ALA A 63 5.09 -13.81 21.39
CA ALA A 63 4.10 -14.40 20.48
C ALA A 63 4.65 -15.49 19.55
N TYR A 64 5.89 -15.33 19.06
CA TYR A 64 6.51 -16.23 18.08
C TYR A 64 7.70 -17.03 18.64
N GLY A 65 8.30 -16.58 19.74
CA GLY A 65 9.65 -16.97 20.14
C GLY A 65 10.72 -16.11 19.45
N PRO A 66 11.85 -15.81 20.13
CA PRO A 66 12.84 -14.85 19.64
C PRO A 66 13.51 -15.28 18.33
N ASP A 67 13.87 -16.55 18.19
CA ASP A 67 14.51 -17.07 16.97
C ASP A 67 13.59 -17.02 15.76
N HIS A 68 12.28 -17.22 15.97
CA HIS A 68 11.28 -17.14 14.91
C HIS A 68 11.01 -15.68 14.52
N PHE A 69 10.83 -14.79 15.49
CA PHE A 69 10.63 -13.37 15.21
C PHE A 69 11.85 -12.71 14.56
N SER A 70 13.06 -13.13 14.91
CA SER A 70 14.30 -12.74 14.23
C SER A 70 14.30 -13.15 12.75
N ARG A 71 13.91 -14.39 12.44
CA ARG A 71 13.74 -14.87 11.04
C ARG A 71 12.66 -14.08 10.29
N ILE A 72 11.51 -13.82 10.92
CA ILE A 72 10.44 -12.97 10.36
C ILE A 72 10.97 -11.57 10.03
N SER A 73 11.64 -10.93 10.99
CA SER A 73 12.22 -9.58 10.84
C SER A 73 13.23 -9.51 9.70
N LYS A 74 14.08 -10.54 9.54
CA LYS A 74 15.05 -10.63 8.44
C LYS A 74 14.39 -10.89 7.08
N ALA A 75 13.31 -11.67 7.03
CA ALA A 75 12.57 -11.91 5.79
C ALA A 75 11.78 -10.66 5.35
N LEU A 76 11.25 -9.89 6.32
CA LEU A 76 10.53 -8.64 6.04
C LEU A 76 11.38 -7.62 5.27
N THR A 77 12.70 -7.57 5.46
CA THR A 77 13.57 -6.60 4.74
C THR A 77 13.85 -6.94 3.28
N ARG A 78 13.31 -8.04 2.77
CA ARG A 78 13.53 -8.51 1.40
C ARG A 78 12.20 -8.64 0.66
N PRO A 79 12.13 -8.30 -0.64
CA PRO A 79 10.96 -8.63 -1.45
C PRO A 79 10.77 -10.15 -1.49
N SER A 80 9.60 -10.61 -1.91
CA SER A 80 9.45 -11.99 -2.39
C SER A 80 10.35 -12.21 -3.61
N SER A 81 10.90 -13.41 -3.74
CA SER A 81 11.70 -13.86 -4.89
C SER A 81 10.91 -13.91 -6.19
N TYR A 82 9.58 -13.82 -6.15
CA TYR A 82 8.72 -13.80 -7.32
C TYR A 82 7.73 -12.63 -7.32
N SER A 83 7.34 -12.19 -8.51
CA SER A 83 6.14 -11.40 -8.73
C SER A 83 4.94 -12.33 -8.93
N CYS A 84 3.91 -12.18 -8.11
CA CYS A 84 2.67 -12.95 -8.24
C CYS A 84 1.63 -12.16 -9.05
N ILE A 85 1.14 -12.80 -10.12
CA ILE A 85 0.25 -12.22 -11.11
C ILE A 85 -1.05 -13.02 -11.13
N ARG A 86 -2.17 -12.35 -10.93
CA ARG A 86 -3.50 -12.93 -11.12
C ARG A 86 -3.97 -12.64 -12.55
N VAL A 87 -4.31 -13.68 -13.30
CA VAL A 87 -4.88 -13.53 -14.65
C VAL A 87 -6.38 -13.20 -14.58
N ASN A 88 -6.87 -12.38 -15.51
CA ASN A 88 -8.29 -12.12 -15.69
C ASN A 88 -8.92 -13.18 -16.61
N THR A 89 -9.39 -14.28 -16.03
CA THR A 89 -9.98 -15.42 -16.76
C THR A 89 -11.28 -15.09 -17.50
N VAL A 90 -11.92 -13.95 -17.23
CA VAL A 90 -13.07 -13.44 -18.00
C VAL A 90 -12.63 -12.88 -19.37
N LYS A 91 -11.35 -12.51 -19.53
CA LYS A 91 -10.79 -11.94 -20.78
C LYS A 91 -9.77 -12.82 -21.49
N THR A 92 -8.96 -13.60 -20.76
CA THR A 92 -7.76 -14.24 -21.30
C THR A 92 -7.39 -15.51 -20.53
N THR A 93 -6.49 -16.34 -21.06
CA THR A 93 -6.02 -17.57 -20.39
C THR A 93 -4.64 -17.38 -19.77
N SER A 94 -4.30 -18.23 -18.80
CA SER A 94 -2.95 -18.29 -18.22
C SER A 94 -1.87 -18.51 -19.29
N GLU A 95 -2.15 -19.37 -20.26
CA GLU A 95 -1.26 -19.77 -21.34
C GLU A 95 -0.96 -18.58 -22.27
N ALA A 96 -1.99 -17.84 -22.68
CA ALA A 96 -1.84 -16.64 -23.52
C ALA A 96 -1.09 -15.52 -22.78
N VAL A 97 -1.31 -15.37 -21.46
CA VAL A 97 -0.52 -14.43 -20.64
C VAL A 97 0.93 -14.86 -20.53
N ILE A 98 1.23 -16.14 -20.31
CA ILE A 98 2.59 -16.67 -20.24
C ILE A 98 3.33 -16.44 -21.57
N GLU A 99 2.69 -16.70 -22.71
CA GLU A 99 3.27 -16.43 -24.04
C GLU A 99 3.62 -14.93 -24.22
N LYS A 100 2.66 -14.03 -23.95
CA LYS A 100 2.85 -12.58 -24.04
C LYS A 100 3.95 -12.09 -23.09
N LEU A 101 3.97 -12.56 -21.84
CA LEU A 101 5.00 -12.20 -20.86
C LEU A 101 6.38 -12.73 -21.25
N THR A 102 6.48 -13.96 -21.79
CA THR A 102 7.75 -14.53 -22.27
C THR A 102 8.35 -13.65 -23.35
N LYS A 103 7.53 -13.19 -24.31
CA LYS A 103 7.98 -12.26 -25.35
C LYS A 103 8.49 -10.94 -24.75
N ILE A 104 7.73 -10.34 -23.83
CA ILE A 104 8.11 -9.07 -23.18
C ILE A 104 9.39 -9.20 -22.35
N LEU A 105 9.64 -10.35 -21.71
CA LEU A 105 10.88 -10.61 -20.98
C LEU A 105 12.07 -10.81 -21.93
N ASN A 106 11.88 -11.51 -23.05
CA ASN A 106 12.94 -11.68 -24.06
C ASN A 106 13.38 -10.33 -24.68
N ASP A 107 12.45 -9.39 -24.83
CA ASP A 107 12.71 -8.03 -25.35
C ASP A 107 13.32 -7.08 -24.30
N SER A 108 13.49 -7.50 -23.04
CA SER A 108 13.92 -6.66 -21.91
C SER A 108 15.29 -7.09 -21.35
N GLU A 109 16.16 -6.12 -21.05
CA GLU A 109 17.46 -6.38 -20.40
C GLU A 109 17.32 -7.17 -19.09
N ASP A 110 16.32 -6.84 -18.26
CA ASP A 110 16.11 -7.53 -16.98
C ASP A 110 15.65 -8.98 -17.20
N GLY A 111 14.86 -9.25 -18.26
CA GLY A 111 14.44 -10.62 -18.61
C GLY A 111 15.59 -11.44 -19.22
N LEU A 112 16.40 -10.85 -20.09
CA LEU A 112 17.64 -11.44 -20.60
C LEU A 112 18.62 -11.82 -19.48
N LYS A 113 18.78 -10.96 -18.47
CA LYS A 113 19.61 -11.23 -17.28
C LYS A 113 19.05 -12.34 -16.37
N LEU A 114 17.72 -12.55 -16.34
CA LEU A 114 17.07 -13.65 -15.62
C LEU A 114 17.22 -14.99 -16.34
N LEU A 115 17.11 -15.00 -17.67
CA LEU A 115 17.31 -16.19 -18.50
C LEU A 115 18.75 -16.71 -18.48
N GLN A 116 19.73 -15.85 -18.16
CA GLN A 116 21.14 -16.21 -18.09
C GLN A 116 21.58 -16.79 -16.73
N SER A 117 20.78 -16.62 -15.66
CA SER A 117 21.19 -17.06 -14.31
C SER A 117 20.98 -18.55 -14.02
N ASP A 118 19.97 -19.20 -14.62
CA ASP A 118 19.67 -20.63 -14.41
C ASP A 118 19.41 -21.34 -15.74
N GLY A 119 20.38 -22.14 -16.19
CA GLY A 119 20.42 -22.70 -17.55
C GLY A 119 19.44 -23.86 -17.86
N SER A 120 18.26 -23.93 -17.23
CA SER A 120 17.28 -24.99 -17.52
C SER A 120 15.79 -24.69 -17.23
N SER A 121 15.43 -23.59 -16.57
CA SER A 121 14.04 -23.29 -16.22
C SER A 121 13.54 -21.96 -16.81
N SER A 122 12.27 -21.93 -17.20
CA SER A 122 11.60 -20.67 -17.57
C SER A 122 11.46 -19.79 -16.33
N PRO A 123 11.78 -18.47 -16.40
CA PRO A 123 11.57 -17.55 -15.28
C PRO A 123 10.08 -17.32 -14.99
N ILE A 124 9.18 -17.74 -15.88
CA ILE A 124 7.73 -17.73 -15.68
C ILE A 124 7.27 -19.16 -15.35
N SER A 125 6.54 -19.33 -14.24
CA SER A 125 5.87 -20.58 -13.89
C SER A 125 4.40 -20.38 -13.56
N LYS A 126 3.57 -21.40 -13.83
CA LYS A 126 2.16 -21.45 -13.46
C LYS A 126 2.04 -21.94 -12.01
N CYS A 127 1.07 -21.44 -11.25
CA CYS A 127 0.79 -21.98 -9.91
C CYS A 127 0.32 -23.44 -10.03
N GLN A 128 0.89 -24.31 -9.19
CA GLN A 128 0.61 -25.75 -9.19
C GLN A 128 -0.46 -26.15 -8.17
N ILE A 129 -1.12 -25.18 -7.55
CA ILE A 129 -2.11 -25.40 -6.50
C ILE A 129 -3.49 -25.50 -7.16
N PRO A 130 -4.25 -26.60 -6.93
CA PRO A 130 -5.56 -26.78 -7.53
C PRO A 130 -6.51 -25.60 -7.27
N GLY A 131 -7.19 -25.13 -8.31
CA GLY A 131 -8.05 -23.94 -8.29
C GLY A 131 -7.32 -22.60 -8.42
N LEU A 132 -5.99 -22.57 -8.40
CA LEU A 132 -5.16 -21.37 -8.62
C LEU A 132 -4.40 -21.41 -9.95
N GLU A 133 -4.80 -22.24 -10.91
CA GLU A 133 -4.12 -22.41 -12.20
C GLU A 133 -3.95 -21.08 -12.95
N TYR A 134 -4.89 -20.15 -12.77
CA TYR A 134 -4.86 -18.81 -13.37
C TYR A 134 -3.92 -17.81 -12.64
N VAL A 135 -3.12 -18.28 -11.68
CA VAL A 135 -2.06 -17.51 -11.02
C VAL A 135 -0.72 -17.84 -11.68
N VAL A 136 0.00 -16.80 -12.09
CA VAL A 136 1.31 -16.89 -12.74
C VAL A 136 2.36 -16.25 -11.84
N PHE A 137 3.51 -16.91 -11.71
CA PHE A 137 4.67 -16.39 -11.00
C PHE A 137 5.76 -16.02 -12.01
N VAL A 138 6.38 -14.85 -11.81
CA VAL A 138 7.58 -14.46 -12.53
C VAL A 138 8.70 -14.34 -11.52
N HIS A 139 9.63 -15.29 -11.57
CA HIS A 139 10.74 -15.43 -10.64
C HIS A 139 11.81 -14.39 -10.94
N GLY A 140 12.27 -13.74 -9.88
CA GLY A 140 13.41 -12.86 -9.85
C GLY A 140 14.59 -13.50 -9.13
N SER A 141 15.63 -12.70 -8.89
CA SER A 141 16.82 -13.16 -8.18
C SER A 141 17.41 -12.05 -7.30
N GLY A 142 18.07 -12.44 -6.21
CA GLY A 142 18.79 -11.55 -5.30
C GLY A 142 18.81 -12.07 -3.85
N PRO A 143 19.50 -11.38 -2.92
CA PRO A 143 20.22 -10.12 -3.12
C PRO A 143 21.54 -10.32 -3.90
N HIS A 144 21.73 -9.54 -4.96
CA HIS A 144 22.97 -9.46 -5.73
C HIS A 144 23.94 -8.47 -5.09
N ARG A 145 25.23 -8.82 -5.06
CA ARG A 145 26.29 -7.86 -4.71
C ARG A 145 26.49 -6.92 -5.89
N ILE A 146 26.38 -5.61 -5.64
CA ILE A 146 26.65 -4.57 -6.64
C ILE A 146 28.03 -3.98 -6.38
N GLU A 147 28.82 -3.85 -7.43
CA GLU A 147 30.06 -3.09 -7.41
C GLU A 147 29.74 -1.63 -7.69
N TYR A 148 29.85 -0.77 -6.66
CA TYR A 148 29.46 0.64 -6.77
C TYR A 148 30.56 1.56 -7.36
N GLY A 149 31.65 0.98 -7.88
CA GLY A 149 32.68 1.71 -8.63
C GLY A 149 33.42 2.78 -7.81
N TYR A 150 34.19 2.37 -6.79
CA TYR A 150 35.06 3.30 -6.05
C TYR A 150 36.35 3.55 -6.85
N GLY A 151 36.31 4.51 -7.78
CA GLY A 151 37.39 4.82 -8.70
C GLY A 151 38.42 5.81 -8.15
N LEU A 152 39.46 6.07 -8.95
CA LEU A 152 40.47 7.12 -8.70
C LEU A 152 39.89 8.53 -8.62
N GLU A 153 38.66 8.74 -9.12
CA GLU A 153 37.93 10.01 -9.13
C GLU A 153 37.05 10.23 -7.88
N GLY A 154 37.00 9.25 -6.96
CA GLY A 154 36.25 9.34 -5.70
C GLY A 154 34.99 8.46 -5.64
N PRO A 155 34.15 8.64 -4.60
CA PRO A 155 32.87 7.92 -4.45
C PRO A 155 31.89 8.26 -5.58
N PRO A 156 30.99 7.33 -5.95
CA PRO A 156 29.97 7.56 -6.97
C PRO A 156 29.02 8.70 -6.58
N LYS A 157 28.44 9.36 -7.60
CA LYS A 157 27.32 10.30 -7.40
C LYS A 157 26.14 9.54 -6.77
N GLU A 158 25.51 10.11 -5.74
CA GLU A 158 24.41 9.49 -4.99
C GLU A 158 23.05 10.13 -5.36
N VAL A 159 22.00 9.31 -5.42
CA VAL A 159 20.59 9.74 -5.47
C VAL A 159 19.84 9.11 -4.30
N LEU A 160 19.36 9.96 -3.39
CA LEU A 160 18.54 9.56 -2.24
C LEU A 160 17.07 9.52 -2.64
N VAL A 161 16.44 8.36 -2.43
CA VAL A 161 15.01 8.15 -2.65
C VAL A 161 14.27 7.96 -1.34
N SER A 162 12.98 8.32 -1.33
CA SER A 162 12.08 8.00 -0.23
C SER A 162 11.95 6.49 -0.01
N ARG A 163 11.74 6.07 1.24
CA ARG A 163 11.51 4.67 1.60
C ARG A 163 10.46 3.97 0.72
N LYS A 164 9.30 4.59 0.46
CA LYS A 164 8.26 4.01 -0.41
C LYS A 164 8.73 3.81 -1.86
N CYS A 165 9.58 4.70 -2.37
CA CYS A 165 10.21 4.55 -3.68
C CYS A 165 11.23 3.39 -3.66
N ALA A 166 12.03 3.27 -2.61
CA ALA A 166 12.96 2.15 -2.44
C ALA A 166 12.25 0.79 -2.36
N GLU A 167 11.19 0.68 -1.56
CA GLU A 167 10.36 -0.53 -1.43
C GLU A 167 9.70 -0.93 -2.77
N ALA A 168 9.41 0.04 -3.66
CA ALA A 168 8.94 -0.22 -5.02
C ALA A 168 10.07 -0.62 -5.97
N VAL A 169 11.24 0.03 -5.90
CA VAL A 169 12.43 -0.28 -6.70
C VAL A 169 12.94 -1.69 -6.44
N LEU A 170 12.94 -2.12 -5.18
CA LEU A 170 13.26 -3.50 -4.77
C LEU A 170 12.27 -4.54 -5.31
N ARG A 171 11.09 -4.11 -5.80
CA ARG A 171 10.10 -4.95 -6.52
C ARG A 171 10.13 -4.73 -8.04
N GLY A 172 11.24 -4.22 -8.59
CA GLY A 172 11.41 -4.04 -10.05
C GLY A 172 10.98 -2.69 -10.62
N ALA A 173 10.62 -1.70 -9.80
CA ALA A 173 10.31 -0.37 -10.30
C ALA A 173 11.57 0.42 -10.70
N GLN A 174 11.40 1.38 -11.61
CA GLN A 174 12.39 2.44 -11.85
C GLN A 174 12.29 3.55 -10.80
N VAL A 175 13.32 4.40 -10.69
CA VAL A 175 13.25 5.58 -9.82
C VAL A 175 12.51 6.68 -10.56
N TYR A 176 11.29 6.97 -10.13
CA TYR A 176 10.48 8.07 -10.67
C TYR A 176 10.71 9.38 -9.90
N VAL A 177 10.59 10.50 -10.61
CA VAL A 177 10.79 11.88 -10.11
C VAL A 177 10.12 12.20 -8.76
N PRO A 178 8.86 11.78 -8.47
CA PRO A 178 8.23 12.03 -7.17
C PRO A 178 8.92 11.32 -6.00
N GLY A 179 9.63 10.21 -6.26
CA GLY A 179 10.32 9.42 -5.25
C GLY A 179 11.69 9.96 -4.83
N VAL A 180 12.29 10.85 -5.64
CA VAL A 180 13.62 11.45 -5.39
C VAL A 180 13.52 12.56 -4.35
N LEU A 181 14.37 12.49 -3.33
CA LEU A 181 14.45 13.45 -2.22
C LEU A 181 15.71 14.31 -2.29
N ALA A 182 16.87 13.74 -2.58
CA ALA A 182 18.14 14.48 -2.71
C ALA A 182 19.07 13.80 -3.73
N CYS A 183 20.08 14.51 -4.18
CA CYS A 183 21.18 13.94 -4.97
C CYS A 183 22.45 14.78 -4.84
N THR A 184 23.59 14.23 -5.26
CA THR A 184 24.88 14.94 -5.32
C THR A 184 24.77 16.23 -6.14
N ALA A 185 25.63 17.20 -5.82
CA ALA A 185 25.84 18.39 -6.65
C ALA A 185 26.24 18.00 -8.09
N HIS A 186 25.87 18.81 -9.08
CA HIS A 186 26.27 18.65 -10.48
C HIS A 186 25.97 17.25 -11.08
N VAL A 187 24.85 16.66 -10.66
CA VAL A 187 24.26 15.50 -11.35
C VAL A 187 23.56 15.98 -12.62
N GLU A 188 24.08 15.55 -13.77
CA GLU A 188 23.56 15.79 -15.11
C GLU A 188 22.91 14.53 -15.68
N LYS A 189 22.18 14.65 -16.79
CA LYS A 189 21.61 13.49 -17.48
C LYS A 189 22.72 12.62 -18.07
N GLY A 190 22.66 11.31 -17.86
CA GLY A 190 23.64 10.34 -18.34
C GLY A 190 24.71 9.97 -17.29
N ASP A 191 24.72 10.63 -16.14
CA ASP A 191 25.57 10.23 -15.01
C ASP A 191 25.17 8.85 -14.48
N ALA A 192 26.17 8.01 -14.24
CA ALA A 192 26.04 6.83 -13.39
C ALA A 192 25.89 7.26 -11.92
N VAL A 193 24.89 6.70 -11.23
CA VAL A 193 24.57 7.05 -9.84
C VAL A 193 24.29 5.81 -8.99
N ALA A 194 24.76 5.85 -7.74
CA ALA A 194 24.34 4.94 -6.69
C ALA A 194 23.00 5.42 -6.10
N VAL A 195 22.01 4.53 -6.01
CA VAL A 195 20.69 4.83 -5.44
C VAL A 195 20.60 4.26 -4.02
N CYS A 196 20.27 5.11 -3.06
CA CYS A 196 20.17 4.75 -1.65
C CYS A 196 18.93 5.33 -0.98
N VAL A 197 18.57 4.76 0.18
CA VAL A 197 17.32 5.07 0.87
C VAL A 197 17.53 6.16 1.91
N ALA A 198 16.68 7.18 1.87
CA ALA A 198 16.54 8.14 2.96
C ALA A 198 15.56 7.57 3.99
N MET A 199 16.06 7.26 5.18
CA MET A 199 15.28 6.68 6.28
C MET A 199 14.59 7.75 7.12
N GLU A 200 13.50 7.36 7.77
CA GLU A 200 12.84 8.16 8.80
C GLU A 200 13.70 8.11 10.07
N GLN A 201 13.99 9.26 10.66
CA GLN A 201 14.74 9.50 11.90
C GLN A 201 13.79 10.03 12.98
N PRO A 202 14.03 9.75 14.28
CA PRO A 202 13.27 10.39 15.36
C PRO A 202 13.51 11.90 15.35
N GLY A 203 12.45 12.66 15.58
CA GLY A 203 12.48 14.12 15.77
C GLY A 203 12.76 14.50 17.23
N ASP A 204 12.67 15.81 17.50
CA ASP A 204 12.84 16.36 18.86
C ASP A 204 11.63 16.05 19.78
N ASP A 205 10.44 15.81 19.20
CA ASP A 205 9.20 15.46 19.91
C ASP A 205 8.98 13.94 19.94
N GLU A 206 8.49 13.42 21.08
CA GLU A 206 8.29 11.99 21.31
C GLU A 206 7.24 11.40 20.34
N GLY A 207 7.71 10.62 19.37
CA GLY A 207 6.87 10.01 18.34
C GLY A 207 6.77 10.81 17.03
N ASP A 208 7.38 12.00 16.92
CA ASP A 208 7.63 12.61 15.62
C ASP A 208 8.79 11.88 14.92
N TRP A 209 8.59 11.50 13.65
CA TRP A 209 9.64 10.92 12.83
C TRP A 209 9.59 11.52 11.44
N SER A 210 10.75 11.98 11.00
CA SER A 210 10.92 12.72 9.77
C SER A 210 12.22 12.27 9.10
N VAL A 211 12.31 12.40 7.78
CA VAL A 211 13.57 12.12 7.06
C VAL A 211 14.65 13.18 7.38
N ASN A 212 14.31 14.21 8.17
CA ASN A 212 15.14 15.34 8.59
C ASN A 212 15.86 16.04 7.42
N MET A 213 15.27 15.92 6.22
CA MET A 213 15.82 16.38 4.96
C MET A 213 14.68 16.89 4.06
N THR A 214 14.87 18.09 3.49
CA THR A 214 13.89 18.68 2.56
C THR A 214 14.10 18.12 1.15
N ARG A 215 13.00 17.88 0.40
CA ARG A 215 13.10 17.50 -1.02
C ARG A 215 13.83 18.60 -1.80
N GLY A 216 14.92 18.22 -2.47
CA GLY A 216 15.82 19.14 -3.15
C GLY A 216 17.13 19.42 -2.41
N THR A 217 17.42 18.78 -1.27
CA THR A 217 18.77 18.85 -0.65
C THR A 217 19.87 18.47 -1.64
N THR A 218 21.00 19.18 -1.57
CA THR A 218 22.23 18.87 -2.32
C THR A 218 23.15 18.05 -1.41
N LEU A 219 23.54 16.85 -1.83
CA LEU A 219 24.57 16.08 -1.12
C LEU A 219 25.93 16.68 -1.50
N GLN A 220 26.67 17.20 -0.51
CA GLN A 220 28.01 17.76 -0.69
C GLN A 220 29.06 16.77 -0.18
N VAL A 221 29.96 16.38 -1.08
CA VAL A 221 31.20 15.66 -0.76
C VAL A 221 32.34 16.61 -1.09
N ASP A 222 32.98 17.22 -0.07
CA ASP A 222 34.10 18.13 -0.31
C ASP A 222 35.39 17.33 -0.53
N MET A 223 35.59 16.91 -1.78
CA MET A 223 36.79 16.24 -2.28
C MET A 223 38.08 16.94 -1.88
N CYS A 224 38.09 18.28 -1.82
CA CYS A 224 39.30 19.05 -1.62
C CYS A 224 39.73 19.13 -0.15
N ARG A 225 38.85 18.78 0.79
CA ARG A 225 39.12 18.83 2.24
C ARG A 225 38.97 17.49 2.95
N SER A 226 38.52 16.42 2.28
CA SER A 226 38.19 15.15 2.94
C SER A 226 37.14 15.30 4.06
N VAL A 227 36.25 16.30 3.94
CA VAL A 227 35.17 16.56 4.89
C VAL A 227 33.83 16.24 4.23
N ILE A 228 33.08 15.35 4.86
CA ILE A 228 31.71 15.02 4.49
C ILE A 228 30.80 16.02 5.21
N VAL A 229 30.13 16.89 4.46
CA VAL A 229 29.22 17.92 5.01
C VAL A 229 27.79 17.39 5.18
N ASP A 230 27.54 16.16 4.75
CA ASP A 230 26.26 15.46 4.87
C ASP A 230 26.18 14.71 6.23
N PRO A 231 25.35 15.17 7.19
CA PRO A 231 25.26 14.56 8.52
C PRO A 231 24.71 13.14 8.50
N PHE A 232 23.98 12.75 7.45
CA PHE A 232 23.34 11.43 7.32
C PHE A 232 24.19 10.43 6.52
N TYR A 233 25.43 10.80 6.15
CA TYR A 233 26.29 9.98 5.29
C TYR A 233 26.61 8.58 5.86
N CYS A 234 26.80 8.48 7.18
CA CYS A 234 27.11 7.23 7.87
C CYS A 234 25.88 6.31 8.00
N GLU A 235 24.70 6.90 8.15
CA GLU A 235 23.44 6.18 8.42
C GLU A 235 22.91 5.43 7.19
N ARG A 236 23.35 5.82 5.99
CA ARG A 236 23.01 5.15 4.73
C ARG A 236 23.74 3.82 4.49
N ARG A 237 24.65 3.43 5.40
CA ARG A 237 25.34 2.13 5.32
C ARG A 237 24.30 0.99 5.28
N GLY A 238 24.46 0.04 4.35
CA GLY A 238 23.52 -1.07 4.20
C GLY A 238 22.22 -0.73 3.48
N LEU A 239 22.04 0.49 2.97
CA LEU A 239 20.80 0.97 2.34
C LEU A 239 20.96 1.37 0.87
N TYR A 240 21.91 0.77 0.16
CA TYR A 240 22.11 0.97 -1.28
C TYR A 240 21.34 -0.10 -2.08
N ILE A 241 20.39 0.32 -2.92
CA ILE A 241 19.40 -0.56 -3.55
C ILE A 241 19.67 -0.86 -5.04
N GLY A 242 20.58 -0.11 -5.66
CA GLY A 242 20.89 -0.25 -7.08
C GLY A 242 21.87 0.80 -7.58
N MET A 243 22.50 0.53 -8.72
CA MET A 243 23.17 1.53 -9.56
C MET A 243 22.38 1.71 -10.86
N GLY A 244 22.32 2.95 -11.36
CA GLY A 244 21.63 3.26 -12.60
C GLY A 244 22.15 4.51 -13.28
N THR A 245 21.55 4.83 -14.42
CA THR A 245 21.85 6.03 -15.22
C THR A 245 20.76 7.07 -15.01
N THR A 246 21.16 8.31 -14.79
CA THR A 246 20.23 9.44 -14.63
C THR A 246 19.57 9.82 -15.95
N MET A 247 18.23 9.88 -15.96
CA MET A 247 17.44 10.24 -17.13
C MET A 247 17.15 11.74 -17.21
N LEU A 248 17.40 12.46 -16.11
CA LEU A 248 17.23 13.90 -15.94
C LEU A 248 18.41 14.47 -15.14
N SER A 249 18.81 15.70 -15.45
CA SER A 249 19.71 16.45 -14.56
C SER A 249 19.03 16.77 -13.23
N ARG A 250 19.82 17.17 -12.22
CA ARG A 250 19.33 17.65 -10.93
C ARG A 250 18.25 18.72 -11.05
N ALA A 251 18.43 19.68 -11.97
CA ALA A 251 17.41 20.70 -12.23
C ALA A 251 16.10 20.10 -12.76
N GLY A 252 16.17 19.07 -13.62
CA GLY A 252 15.01 18.31 -14.06
C GLY A 252 14.31 17.58 -12.90
N MET A 253 15.06 16.74 -12.18
CA MET A 253 14.54 15.88 -11.08
C MET A 253 13.72 16.62 -10.02
N PHE A 254 14.03 17.90 -9.75
CA PHE A 254 13.30 18.69 -8.75
C PHE A 254 12.29 19.71 -9.33
N ARG A 255 12.24 19.90 -10.64
CA ARG A 255 11.29 20.84 -11.31
C ARG A 255 10.15 20.16 -12.06
N VAL A 256 10.38 19.01 -12.71
CA VAL A 256 9.29 18.31 -13.42
C VAL A 256 8.39 17.54 -12.42
N PRO A 257 7.11 17.31 -12.72
CA PRO A 257 6.21 16.60 -11.82
C PRO A 257 6.31 15.07 -11.95
N HIS A 258 6.67 14.57 -13.13
CA HIS A 258 6.62 13.15 -13.50
C HIS A 258 7.78 12.78 -14.43
N GLY A 259 8.00 11.48 -14.64
CA GLY A 259 9.07 10.92 -15.46
C GLY A 259 10.01 10.01 -14.67
N VAL A 260 10.80 9.21 -15.39
CA VAL A 260 11.92 8.45 -14.81
C VAL A 260 13.04 9.43 -14.48
N ALA A 261 13.59 9.34 -13.27
CA ALA A 261 14.72 10.12 -12.80
C ALA A 261 16.02 9.32 -12.89
N VAL A 262 16.00 8.03 -12.52
CA VAL A 262 17.11 7.08 -12.69
C VAL A 262 16.57 5.79 -13.28
N ASP A 263 17.19 5.35 -14.37
CA ASP A 263 17.01 4.03 -14.96
C ASP A 263 18.02 3.06 -14.33
N LEU A 264 17.52 2.08 -13.58
CA LEU A 264 18.34 1.17 -12.78
C LEU A 264 18.74 -0.07 -13.59
N SER A 265 20.02 -0.12 -13.97
CA SER A 265 20.61 -1.19 -14.78
C SER A 265 21.24 -2.32 -13.96
N ASN A 266 21.62 -2.05 -12.70
CA ASN A 266 22.15 -3.04 -11.76
C ASN A 266 21.42 -2.95 -10.42
N ARG A 267 20.67 -4.00 -10.07
CA ARG A 267 19.71 -4.03 -8.95
C ARG A 267 20.09 -5.07 -7.92
N VAL A 268 19.86 -4.78 -6.64
CA VAL A 268 20.05 -5.79 -5.57
C VAL A 268 19.06 -6.94 -5.75
N PHE A 269 17.81 -6.63 -6.12
CA PHE A 269 16.83 -7.64 -6.51
C PHE A 269 16.42 -7.39 -7.97
N ARG A 270 16.60 -8.41 -8.81
CA ARG A 270 16.19 -8.41 -10.21
C ARG A 270 14.78 -8.99 -10.28
N LEU A 271 13.79 -8.11 -10.29
CA LEU A 271 12.39 -8.43 -10.59
C LEU A 271 11.99 -7.55 -11.77
N PRO A 272 11.24 -8.08 -12.76
CA PRO A 272 10.84 -7.30 -13.92
C PRO A 272 9.78 -6.26 -13.56
N SER A 273 9.76 -5.16 -14.32
CA SER A 273 8.73 -4.12 -14.18
C SER A 273 7.47 -4.47 -14.96
N PHE A 274 6.31 -4.34 -14.32
CA PHE A 274 5.00 -4.58 -14.94
C PHE A 274 4.17 -3.29 -15.13
N HIS A 275 4.83 -2.14 -15.23
CA HIS A 275 4.14 -0.87 -15.45
C HIS A 275 3.52 -0.83 -16.85
N ASN A 276 2.19 -0.72 -16.93
CA ASN A 276 1.39 -0.70 -18.16
C ASN A 276 1.58 -1.96 -19.03
N VAL A 277 1.84 -3.11 -18.40
CA VAL A 277 1.98 -4.42 -19.05
C VAL A 277 0.65 -5.17 -18.96
N LEU A 278 0.08 -5.54 -20.13
CA LEU A 278 -1.14 -6.35 -20.24
C LEU A 278 -2.33 -5.80 -19.42
N GLU A 279 -2.58 -4.50 -19.55
CA GLU A 279 -3.65 -3.78 -18.81
C GLU A 279 -5.01 -4.48 -18.94
N GLY A 280 -5.67 -4.68 -17.81
CA GLY A 280 -6.96 -5.38 -17.74
C GLY A 280 -6.94 -6.89 -18.02
N GLU A 281 -5.86 -7.46 -18.57
CA GLU A 281 -5.63 -8.92 -18.70
C GLU A 281 -4.98 -9.53 -17.46
N ILE A 282 -4.15 -8.77 -16.75
CA ILE A 282 -3.44 -9.23 -15.53
C ILE A 282 -3.53 -8.22 -14.39
N PHE A 283 -3.38 -8.70 -13.15
CA PHE A 283 -3.28 -7.87 -11.96
C PHE A 283 -2.19 -8.37 -11.01
N LEU A 284 -1.28 -7.50 -10.58
CA LEU A 284 -0.26 -7.87 -9.59
C LEU A 284 -0.88 -7.95 -8.19
N GLN A 285 -0.83 -9.13 -7.58
CA GLN A 285 -1.47 -9.40 -6.30
C GLN A 285 -0.72 -10.49 -5.56
N ASN A 286 -0.36 -10.22 -4.30
CA ASN A 286 0.32 -11.20 -3.47
C ASN A 286 -0.56 -12.45 -3.31
N LEU A 287 0.05 -13.64 -3.43
CA LEU A 287 -0.65 -14.93 -3.32
C LEU A 287 -1.66 -15.01 -2.15
N PRO A 288 -1.32 -14.63 -0.90
CA PRO A 288 -2.27 -14.69 0.23
C PRO A 288 -3.55 -13.86 0.03
N SER A 289 -3.47 -12.76 -0.72
CA SER A 289 -4.65 -11.94 -1.06
C SER A 289 -5.51 -12.55 -2.17
N ILE A 290 -4.98 -13.47 -2.98
CA ILE A 290 -5.77 -14.29 -3.91
C ILE A 290 -6.45 -15.41 -3.12
N VAL A 291 -5.72 -16.06 -2.20
CA VAL A 291 -6.25 -17.11 -1.31
C VAL A 291 -7.40 -16.59 -0.44
N ALA A 292 -7.34 -15.34 0.03
CA ALA A 292 -8.45 -14.72 0.78
C ALA A 292 -9.75 -14.61 -0.04
N ALA A 293 -9.65 -14.37 -1.35
CA ALA A 293 -10.81 -14.35 -2.24
C ALA A 293 -11.36 -15.78 -2.52
N HIS A 294 -10.48 -16.78 -2.58
CA HIS A 294 -10.88 -18.21 -2.66
C HIS A 294 -11.50 -18.72 -1.37
N ALA A 295 -10.97 -18.35 -0.21
CA ALA A 295 -11.51 -18.74 1.09
C ALA A 295 -12.97 -18.25 1.27
N LEU A 296 -13.33 -17.12 0.66
CA LEU A 296 -14.70 -16.59 0.61
C LEU A 296 -15.65 -17.50 -0.19
N ASP A 297 -15.11 -18.27 -1.14
CA ASP A 297 -15.81 -19.25 -1.97
C ASP A 297 -17.06 -18.66 -2.67
N PRO A 298 -16.92 -17.57 -3.44
CA PRO A 298 -18.03 -16.80 -3.99
C PRO A 298 -18.73 -17.54 -5.14
N GLN A 299 -20.06 -17.68 -5.08
CA GLN A 299 -20.82 -18.36 -6.14
C GLN A 299 -21.44 -17.38 -7.13
N LYS A 300 -21.71 -17.85 -8.34
CA LYS A 300 -22.40 -17.09 -9.38
C LYS A 300 -23.80 -16.66 -8.91
N GLY A 301 -24.17 -15.42 -9.23
CA GLY A 301 -25.47 -14.83 -8.89
C GLY A 301 -25.59 -14.28 -7.47
N GLU A 302 -24.62 -14.55 -6.58
CA GLU A 302 -24.69 -14.11 -5.18
C GLU A 302 -24.48 -12.60 -5.00
N ARG A 303 -24.92 -12.10 -3.85
CA ARG A 303 -24.72 -10.73 -3.38
C ARG A 303 -23.64 -10.68 -2.31
N ILE A 304 -22.49 -10.11 -2.67
CA ILE A 304 -21.28 -10.08 -1.83
C ILE A 304 -20.94 -8.64 -1.42
N LEU A 305 -20.44 -8.47 -0.20
CA LEU A 305 -19.90 -7.20 0.30
C LEU A 305 -18.39 -7.30 0.50
N ASP A 306 -17.64 -6.36 -0.06
CA ASP A 306 -16.25 -6.07 0.30
C ASP A 306 -16.25 -4.74 1.09
N MET A 307 -16.02 -4.83 2.41
CA MET A 307 -16.20 -3.69 3.32
C MET A 307 -15.09 -2.63 3.27
N CYS A 308 -13.92 -3.00 2.74
CA CYS A 308 -12.69 -2.21 2.77
C CYS A 308 -11.94 -2.37 1.44
N ALA A 309 -12.67 -2.23 0.34
CA ALA A 309 -12.31 -2.76 -0.97
C ALA A 309 -11.02 -2.20 -1.59
N ALA A 310 -10.65 -0.95 -1.30
CA ALA A 310 -9.65 -0.25 -2.10
C ALA A 310 -8.20 -0.75 -1.87
N PRO A 311 -7.43 -1.00 -2.95
CA PRO A 311 -7.64 -0.51 -4.32
C PRO A 311 -8.48 -1.40 -5.26
N GLY A 312 -9.10 -2.48 -4.78
CA GLY A 312 -10.02 -3.33 -5.54
C GLY A 312 -9.45 -4.69 -5.96
N GLY A 313 -8.24 -5.05 -5.52
CA GLY A 313 -7.57 -6.28 -5.93
C GLY A 313 -8.30 -7.56 -5.52
N LYS A 314 -8.86 -7.60 -4.30
CA LYS A 314 -9.69 -8.72 -3.83
C LYS A 314 -11.09 -8.66 -4.44
N THR A 315 -11.70 -7.48 -4.49
CA THR A 315 -13.00 -7.23 -5.14
C THR A 315 -13.05 -7.75 -6.57
N THR A 316 -12.03 -7.45 -7.38
CA THR A 316 -11.94 -7.92 -8.78
C THR A 316 -11.58 -9.40 -8.88
N ALA A 317 -10.84 -9.97 -7.90
CA ALA A 317 -10.63 -11.41 -7.82
C ALA A 317 -11.95 -12.16 -7.58
N ILE A 318 -12.79 -11.66 -6.65
CA ILE A 318 -14.14 -12.20 -6.36
C ILE A 318 -15.02 -12.13 -7.63
N ALA A 319 -15.05 -11.00 -8.32
CA ALA A 319 -15.80 -10.84 -9.57
C ALA A 319 -15.42 -11.86 -10.65
N ILE A 320 -14.12 -12.14 -10.77
CA ILE A 320 -13.59 -13.10 -11.75
C ILE A 320 -13.91 -14.54 -11.34
N LEU A 321 -13.89 -14.88 -10.05
CA LEU A 321 -14.38 -16.18 -9.54
C LEU A 321 -15.89 -16.36 -9.78
N MET A 322 -16.67 -15.29 -9.67
CA MET A 322 -18.10 -15.25 -10.01
C MET A 322 -18.36 -15.17 -11.52
N ASN A 323 -17.34 -15.17 -12.39
CA ASN A 323 -17.47 -15.02 -13.85
C ASN A 323 -18.25 -13.75 -14.28
N ASP A 324 -18.12 -12.65 -13.52
CA ASP A 324 -18.91 -11.40 -13.69
C ASP A 324 -20.44 -11.57 -13.53
N GLU A 325 -20.90 -12.68 -12.91
CA GLU A 325 -22.33 -12.98 -12.69
C GLU A 325 -22.71 -12.82 -11.20
N GLY A 326 -23.53 -11.83 -10.87
CA GLY A 326 -24.01 -11.55 -9.50
C GLY A 326 -23.89 -10.07 -9.16
N VAL A 327 -23.76 -9.75 -7.86
CA VAL A 327 -23.60 -8.36 -7.39
C VAL A 327 -22.51 -8.29 -6.30
N ILE A 328 -21.47 -7.50 -6.53
CA ILE A 328 -20.44 -7.19 -5.54
C ILE A 328 -20.57 -5.73 -5.14
N VAL A 329 -20.84 -5.49 -3.86
CA VAL A 329 -20.81 -4.14 -3.28
C VAL A 329 -19.41 -3.88 -2.74
N ALA A 330 -18.72 -2.90 -3.30
CA ALA A 330 -17.35 -2.54 -2.93
C ALA A 330 -17.32 -1.21 -2.16
N ALA A 331 -17.09 -1.27 -0.85
CA ALA A 331 -17.14 -0.12 0.04
C ALA A 331 -15.73 0.39 0.40
N ASP A 332 -15.55 1.71 0.42
CA ASP A 332 -14.43 2.35 1.14
C ASP A 332 -14.85 3.73 1.69
N ARG A 333 -14.22 4.14 2.79
CA ARG A 333 -14.47 5.41 3.48
C ARG A 333 -14.01 6.63 2.69
N SER A 334 -12.93 6.50 1.91
CA SER A 334 -12.33 7.59 1.13
C SER A 334 -12.91 7.63 -0.28
N HIS A 335 -13.31 8.82 -0.74
CA HIS A 335 -13.86 8.98 -2.08
C HIS A 335 -12.84 8.62 -3.17
N ASN A 336 -11.59 9.03 -3.01
CA ASN A 336 -10.53 8.75 -4.00
C ASN A 336 -10.28 7.24 -4.09
N LYS A 337 -10.23 6.55 -2.95
CA LYS A 337 -10.12 5.09 -2.89
C LYS A 337 -11.27 4.36 -3.58
N VAL A 338 -12.49 4.87 -3.46
CA VAL A 338 -13.65 4.37 -4.21
C VAL A 338 -13.48 4.57 -5.72
N LEU A 339 -12.93 5.71 -6.16
CA LEU A 339 -12.61 5.96 -7.58
C LEU A 339 -11.49 5.02 -8.08
N ASP A 340 -10.52 4.67 -7.24
CA ASP A 340 -9.47 3.70 -7.59
C ASP A 340 -10.09 2.31 -7.88
N VAL A 341 -11.04 1.85 -7.04
CA VAL A 341 -11.79 0.61 -7.28
C VAL A 341 -12.63 0.69 -8.56
N GLN A 342 -13.32 1.82 -8.80
CA GLN A 342 -14.08 2.03 -10.04
C GLN A 342 -13.19 1.95 -11.28
N LYS A 343 -12.03 2.61 -11.25
CA LYS A 343 -11.05 2.58 -12.34
C LYS A 343 -10.57 1.16 -12.60
N LEU A 344 -10.16 0.44 -11.56
CA LEU A 344 -9.68 -0.94 -11.68
C LEU A 344 -10.77 -1.89 -12.21
N SER A 345 -12.02 -1.73 -11.77
CA SER A 345 -13.15 -2.51 -12.30
C SER A 345 -13.37 -2.28 -13.79
N ALA A 346 -13.33 -1.02 -14.23
CA ALA A 346 -13.48 -0.64 -15.63
C ALA A 346 -12.31 -1.15 -16.50
N GLU A 347 -11.07 -1.03 -16.01
CA GLU A 347 -9.86 -1.56 -16.65
C GLU A 347 -9.96 -3.10 -16.82
N MET A 348 -10.38 -3.80 -15.76
CA MET A 348 -10.62 -5.25 -15.78
C MET A 348 -11.86 -5.66 -16.60
N GLY A 349 -12.70 -4.70 -17.03
CA GLY A 349 -13.92 -4.97 -17.81
C GLY A 349 -15.04 -5.64 -17.00
N LEU A 350 -15.05 -5.49 -15.68
CA LEU A 350 -15.98 -6.13 -14.76
C LEU A 350 -17.18 -5.22 -14.46
N ARG A 351 -18.38 -5.78 -14.51
CA ARG A 351 -19.68 -5.09 -14.47
C ARG A 351 -20.49 -5.43 -13.22
N CYS A 352 -20.26 -6.58 -12.57
CA CYS A 352 -20.97 -6.95 -11.35
C CYS A 352 -20.57 -6.13 -10.11
N ILE A 353 -19.51 -5.32 -10.20
CA ILE A 353 -18.98 -4.50 -9.11
C ILE A 353 -19.70 -3.14 -9.03
N THR A 354 -20.47 -2.94 -7.97
CA THR A 354 -21.06 -1.64 -7.58
C THR A 354 -20.26 -1.03 -6.43
N THR A 355 -19.58 0.07 -6.69
CA THR A 355 -18.77 0.76 -5.67
C THR A 355 -19.59 1.77 -4.85
N CYS A 356 -19.37 1.87 -3.55
CA CYS A 356 -20.03 2.88 -2.69
C CYS A 356 -19.04 3.57 -1.74
N LYS A 357 -19.31 4.84 -1.43
CA LYS A 357 -18.60 5.54 -0.35
C LYS A 357 -19.33 5.30 0.97
N LEU A 358 -18.71 4.53 1.86
CA LEU A 358 -19.30 4.11 3.14
C LEU A 358 -18.21 3.96 4.20
N ASP A 359 -18.51 4.37 5.43
CA ASP A 359 -17.63 4.11 6.58
C ASP A 359 -17.94 2.70 7.10
N ALA A 360 -16.94 1.80 7.12
CA ALA A 360 -17.11 0.40 7.52
C ALA A 360 -17.70 0.23 8.94
N LEU A 361 -17.55 1.24 9.81
CA LEU A 361 -18.15 1.29 11.14
C LEU A 361 -19.64 1.67 11.16
N LYS A 362 -20.20 2.04 10.01
CA LYS A 362 -21.58 2.50 9.81
C LYS A 362 -22.25 1.78 8.63
N SER A 363 -21.83 0.55 8.37
CA SER A 363 -22.33 -0.22 7.23
C SER A 363 -23.72 -0.82 7.46
N VAL A 364 -24.17 -0.96 8.71
CA VAL A 364 -25.54 -1.39 9.04
C VAL A 364 -26.48 -0.18 9.10
N CYS A 365 -27.55 -0.22 8.32
CA CYS A 365 -28.68 0.70 8.46
C CYS A 365 -29.76 0.03 9.32
N LEU A 366 -30.13 0.65 10.44
CA LEU A 366 -31.22 0.17 11.30
C LEU A 366 -32.58 0.65 10.76
N PRO A 367 -33.68 -0.12 10.93
CA PRO A 367 -34.99 0.19 10.35
C PRO A 367 -35.53 1.60 10.69
N ASN A 368 -35.22 2.12 11.87
CA ASN A 368 -35.69 3.43 12.34
C ASN A 368 -35.11 4.63 11.56
N ALA A 369 -34.20 4.42 10.61
CA ALA A 369 -33.73 5.47 9.69
C ALA A 369 -34.57 5.58 8.40
N LEU A 370 -35.42 4.59 8.09
CA LEU A 370 -36.22 4.55 6.86
C LEU A 370 -37.52 5.38 6.95
N SER A 371 -37.86 5.94 8.12
CA SER A 371 -39.07 6.76 8.30
C SER A 371 -38.95 8.21 7.82
N ASP A 372 -37.74 8.68 7.47
CA ASP A 372 -37.47 10.08 7.11
C ASP A 372 -36.88 10.26 5.69
N SER A 373 -37.08 9.29 4.78
CA SER A 373 -36.76 9.46 3.35
C SER A 373 -37.66 8.63 2.44
N THR A 374 -38.75 9.24 1.99
CA THR A 374 -39.65 8.73 0.94
C THR A 374 -38.98 8.79 -0.45
N THR A 375 -38.07 7.87 -0.72
CA THR A 375 -37.68 7.47 -2.09
C THR A 375 -37.58 5.96 -2.16
N LEU A 376 -38.73 5.32 -2.37
CA LEU A 376 -38.82 3.90 -2.68
C LEU A 376 -38.21 3.63 -4.06
N VAL A 377 -37.12 2.85 -4.10
CA VAL A 377 -36.74 2.12 -5.31
C VAL A 377 -37.42 0.76 -5.24
N ASN A 378 -38.68 0.70 -5.67
CA ASN A 378 -39.32 -0.57 -5.95
C ASN A 378 -38.75 -1.10 -7.27
N GLY A 379 -38.13 -2.28 -7.23
CA GLY A 379 -37.95 -3.08 -8.43
C GLY A 379 -39.20 -3.92 -8.65
N GLU A 380 -39.76 -3.89 -9.86
CA GLU A 380 -40.27 -5.04 -10.62
C GLU A 380 -40.85 -4.61 -11.98
N ASN A 381 -40.92 -5.55 -12.92
CA ASN A 381 -41.48 -5.45 -14.27
C ASN A 381 -40.77 -4.51 -15.29
N ILE A 382 -39.77 -5.04 -15.99
CA ILE A 382 -39.51 -4.67 -17.39
C ILE A 382 -40.35 -5.58 -18.29
N GLY A 383 -41.59 -5.18 -18.55
CA GLY A 383 -42.40 -5.73 -19.62
C GLY A 383 -41.94 -5.15 -20.97
N SER A 384 -41.97 -5.96 -22.03
CA SER A 384 -41.62 -5.51 -23.38
C SER A 384 -42.65 -4.51 -23.92
N VAL A 385 -42.19 -3.36 -24.42
CA VAL A 385 -42.98 -2.53 -25.35
C VAL A 385 -42.10 -2.10 -26.51
N THR A 386 -42.52 -2.50 -27.71
CA THR A 386 -41.95 -2.12 -28.99
C THR A 386 -42.36 -0.70 -29.36
N ASN A 387 -41.41 0.12 -29.84
CA ASN A 387 -41.74 1.43 -30.40
C ASN A 387 -42.31 1.27 -31.82
N HIS A 388 -43.63 1.27 -31.93
CA HIS A 388 -44.34 1.64 -33.16
C HIS A 388 -45.09 2.96 -32.93
N LEU A 389 -44.68 4.00 -33.65
CA LEU A 389 -45.36 5.29 -33.71
C LEU A 389 -45.53 5.70 -35.18
N SER A 390 -46.72 5.41 -35.69
CA SER A 390 -47.36 5.98 -36.88
C SER A 390 -48.50 6.89 -36.40
N SER A 391 -48.92 7.96 -37.07
CA SER A 391 -48.53 8.55 -38.36
C SER A 391 -49.08 9.99 -38.45
N ASN A 392 -48.71 10.68 -39.53
CA ASN A 392 -49.46 11.69 -40.33
C ASN A 392 -48.48 12.82 -40.71
N GLU A 393 -47.95 12.83 -41.95
CA GLU A 393 -48.52 13.50 -43.15
C GLU A 393 -48.39 15.05 -43.03
N GLU A 394 -47.79 15.82 -43.94
CA GLU A 394 -47.08 15.64 -45.23
C GLU A 394 -46.12 16.87 -45.41
N MET A 395 -45.30 17.11 -46.46
CA MET A 395 -45.21 16.61 -47.84
C MET A 395 -43.76 16.70 -48.42
N ALA A 396 -43.63 16.49 -49.73
CA ALA A 396 -42.65 16.99 -50.72
C ALA A 396 -41.70 18.17 -50.34
N SER A 397 -40.46 18.31 -50.86
CA SER A 397 -39.67 17.51 -51.84
C SER A 397 -38.24 18.07 -51.99
N GLY A 398 -37.30 17.30 -52.55
CA GLY A 398 -36.18 17.85 -53.33
C GLY A 398 -34.74 17.75 -52.77
N ARG A 399 -33.92 16.93 -53.46
CA ARG A 399 -32.53 17.17 -53.97
C ARG A 399 -31.80 18.47 -53.56
N SER A 400 -30.47 18.56 -53.47
CA SER A 400 -29.34 17.60 -53.50
C SER A 400 -28.03 18.37 -53.24
N GLU A 401 -26.94 17.66 -52.94
CA GLU A 401 -25.54 18.03 -53.23
C GLU A 401 -24.86 19.27 -52.57
N ALA A 402 -23.77 18.94 -51.87
CA ALA A 402 -22.40 19.44 -52.09
C ALA A 402 -21.96 20.88 -51.68
N GLU A 403 -20.99 20.84 -50.75
CA GLU A 403 -19.70 21.56 -50.80
C GLU A 403 -19.55 23.08 -50.55
N LYS A 404 -18.35 23.36 -50.03
CA LYS A 404 -17.58 24.62 -50.04
C LYS A 404 -17.92 25.73 -49.04
N SER A 405 -17.03 25.81 -48.05
CA SER A 405 -16.46 27.07 -47.54
C SER A 405 -15.94 27.96 -48.69
N PRO A 406 -15.87 29.29 -48.50
CA PRO A 406 -14.61 29.83 -48.01
C PRO A 406 -14.69 31.04 -47.05
N GLU A 407 -13.64 31.15 -46.25
CA GLU A 407 -12.86 32.35 -45.89
C GLU A 407 -13.50 33.70 -45.51
N VAL A 408 -13.11 34.13 -44.30
CA VAL A 408 -12.46 35.43 -43.98
C VAL A 408 -13.11 36.71 -44.51
N ASN A 409 -13.57 37.54 -43.56
CA ASN A 409 -13.17 38.95 -43.54
C ASN A 409 -12.99 39.43 -42.10
N ALA A 410 -11.92 40.18 -41.87
CA ALA A 410 -11.64 40.84 -40.60
C ALA A 410 -12.07 42.30 -40.67
N SER A 411 -12.70 42.81 -39.62
CA SER A 411 -12.90 44.26 -39.44
C SER A 411 -12.77 44.63 -37.96
N THR A 412 -11.82 45.52 -37.71
CA THR A 412 -11.38 46.01 -36.40
C THR A 412 -12.38 46.99 -35.80
N GLU A 413 -12.83 46.78 -34.56
CA GLU A 413 -13.29 47.89 -33.70
C GLU A 413 -12.85 47.71 -32.24
N GLN A 414 -12.27 48.79 -31.71
CA GLN A 414 -12.07 49.16 -30.31
C GLN A 414 -12.37 50.67 -30.27
N PRO A 415 -12.94 51.27 -29.19
CA PRO A 415 -12.17 51.38 -27.95
C PRO A 415 -12.91 51.57 -26.60
N SER A 416 -12.09 51.56 -25.53
CA SER A 416 -12.14 52.43 -24.33
C SER A 416 -13.01 52.07 -23.11
N GLY A 417 -12.43 52.30 -21.92
CA GLY A 417 -13.05 52.25 -20.58
C GLY A 417 -12.96 50.89 -19.88
N GLY A 418 -12.09 50.63 -18.90
CA GLY A 418 -11.12 51.49 -18.22
C GLY A 418 -11.48 51.72 -16.75
N ASP A 419 -11.06 50.81 -15.86
CA ASP A 419 -11.01 51.05 -14.41
C ASP A 419 -9.86 50.23 -13.79
N ASP A 420 -9.01 50.90 -13.01
CA ASP A 420 -7.77 50.36 -12.44
C ASP A 420 -8.03 49.60 -11.12
N VAL A 421 -7.38 48.44 -10.95
CA VAL A 421 -7.35 47.71 -9.66
C VAL A 421 -5.90 47.52 -9.21
N SER A 422 -5.60 48.04 -8.02
CA SER A 422 -4.23 48.23 -7.53
C SER A 422 -3.41 46.94 -7.33
N GLU A 423 -2.07 47.04 -7.50
CA GLU A 423 -1.11 45.95 -7.24
C GLU A 423 -1.15 45.36 -5.80
N ALA A 424 -1.82 46.02 -4.86
CA ALA A 424 -2.00 45.55 -3.48
C ALA A 424 -3.00 44.39 -3.37
N GLU A 425 -4.01 44.31 -4.25
CA GLU A 425 -4.99 43.20 -4.22
C GLU A 425 -4.47 41.95 -4.94
N ILE A 426 -3.64 42.11 -5.97
CA ILE A 426 -2.97 41.01 -6.67
C ILE A 426 -2.08 40.18 -5.71
N ARG A 427 -1.53 40.79 -4.65
CA ARG A 427 -0.74 40.09 -3.62
C ARG A 427 -1.57 39.28 -2.62
N LYS A 428 -2.86 39.55 -2.41
CA LYS A 428 -3.70 38.74 -1.50
C LYS A 428 -4.21 37.44 -2.13
N ASN A 429 -4.35 37.38 -3.46
CA ASN A 429 -4.80 36.15 -4.16
C ASN A 429 -3.68 35.13 -4.47
N LYS A 430 -2.40 35.45 -4.27
CA LYS A 430 -1.27 34.50 -4.45
C LYS A 430 -0.99 33.57 -3.27
N GLY A 431 -1.73 33.69 -2.16
CA GLY A 431 -1.49 32.93 -0.91
C GLY A 431 -2.24 31.60 -0.73
N ARG A 432 -3.08 31.14 -1.68
CA ARG A 432 -3.96 29.95 -1.49
C ARG A 432 -3.83 28.83 -2.52
N LEU A 433 -2.84 28.87 -3.42
CA LEU A 433 -2.54 27.77 -4.34
C LEU A 433 -1.53 26.78 -3.70
N LYS A 434 -1.98 26.03 -2.69
CA LYS A 434 -1.20 24.92 -2.08
C LYS A 434 -1.93 23.58 -1.97
N ASN A 435 -3.17 23.49 -2.48
CA ASN A 435 -3.93 22.25 -2.64
C ASN A 435 -4.64 22.28 -4.00
N GLY A 436 -3.98 21.79 -5.05
CA GLY A 436 -4.53 21.78 -6.39
C GLY A 436 -5.64 20.74 -6.56
N ARG A 437 -6.89 21.19 -6.72
CA ARG A 437 -7.94 20.36 -7.33
C ARG A 437 -7.59 20.16 -8.80
N GLY A 438 -7.03 19.00 -9.14
CA GLY A 438 -6.97 18.54 -10.53
C GLY A 438 -8.40 18.41 -11.07
N ARG A 439 -8.77 19.31 -11.98
CA ARG A 439 -10.11 19.36 -12.59
C ARG A 439 -10.04 18.74 -13.98
N THR A 440 -9.86 17.42 -14.04
CA THR A 440 -10.05 16.66 -15.28
C THR A 440 -11.53 16.65 -15.63
N GLN A 441 -11.87 17.13 -16.83
CA GLN A 441 -13.20 16.94 -17.41
C GLN A 441 -13.29 15.54 -18.01
N SER A 442 -13.59 14.56 -17.17
CA SER A 442 -14.23 13.31 -17.59
C SER A 442 -15.66 13.29 -17.03
N GLN A 443 -16.58 12.61 -17.71
CA GLN A 443 -17.97 12.48 -17.23
C GLN A 443 -17.98 11.73 -15.89
N GLY A 444 -18.10 12.48 -14.80
CA GLY A 444 -17.88 11.96 -13.45
C GLY A 444 -19.05 11.13 -12.95
N GLY A 445 -18.92 9.80 -13.01
CA GLY A 445 -19.78 8.88 -12.28
C GLY A 445 -19.76 9.21 -10.78
N ARG A 446 -20.86 9.73 -10.24
CA ARG A 446 -20.98 9.96 -8.79
C ARG A 446 -21.01 8.61 -8.08
N ALA A 447 -19.92 8.26 -7.40
CA ALA A 447 -19.93 7.17 -6.43
C ALA A 447 -21.07 7.37 -5.43
N GLY A 448 -21.95 6.36 -5.32
CA GLY A 448 -23.13 6.42 -4.46
C GLY A 448 -22.74 6.63 -2.99
N LYS A 449 -23.40 7.59 -2.33
CA LYS A 449 -23.41 7.67 -0.87
C LYS A 449 -24.50 6.73 -0.36
N SER A 450 -24.12 5.64 0.29
CA SER A 450 -25.08 4.76 0.97
C SER A 450 -25.33 5.26 2.40
N GLN A 451 -26.55 5.04 2.92
CA GLN A 451 -26.86 5.20 4.36
C GLN A 451 -26.50 3.95 5.17
N GLY A 452 -25.98 2.90 4.52
CA GLY A 452 -25.75 1.57 5.07
C GLY A 452 -26.62 0.52 4.35
N PHE A 453 -26.61 -0.70 4.86
CA PHE A 453 -27.38 -1.83 4.33
C PHE A 453 -28.18 -2.49 5.44
N PRO A 454 -29.34 -3.09 5.16
CA PRO A 454 -30.09 -3.83 6.17
C PRO A 454 -29.28 -5.05 6.65
N PRO A 455 -29.47 -5.49 7.91
CA PRO A 455 -28.91 -6.75 8.41
C PRO A 455 -29.28 -7.95 7.54
N ASN A 456 -28.46 -9.00 7.56
CA ASN A 456 -28.65 -10.26 6.84
C ASN A 456 -28.84 -10.12 5.32
N SER A 457 -28.33 -9.06 4.69
CA SER A 457 -28.59 -8.75 3.28
C SER A 457 -27.52 -9.24 2.29
N PHE A 458 -26.43 -9.83 2.76
CA PHE A 458 -25.35 -10.35 1.92
C PHE A 458 -25.15 -11.85 2.15
N ASP A 459 -24.99 -12.59 1.06
CA ASP A 459 -24.68 -14.02 1.09
C ASP A 459 -23.28 -14.26 1.65
N ARG A 460 -22.36 -13.35 1.31
CA ARG A 460 -20.96 -13.38 1.73
C ARG A 460 -20.43 -11.98 2.05
N VAL A 461 -19.56 -11.90 3.04
CA VAL A 461 -18.89 -10.64 3.43
C VAL A 461 -17.39 -10.87 3.53
N LEU A 462 -16.61 -10.06 2.82
CA LEU A 462 -15.18 -9.91 3.00
C LEU A 462 -14.90 -8.65 3.83
N LEU A 463 -14.13 -8.83 4.91
CA LEU A 463 -13.54 -7.77 5.70
C LEU A 463 -12.01 -7.88 5.61
N ASP A 464 -11.45 -7.31 4.55
CA ASP A 464 -10.01 -7.07 4.41
C ASP A 464 -9.62 -5.82 5.22
N ALA A 465 -9.46 -6.00 6.53
CA ALA A 465 -9.50 -4.88 7.45
C ALA A 465 -8.23 -4.01 7.37
N PRO A 466 -8.35 -2.66 7.47
CA PRO A 466 -7.18 -1.80 7.60
C PRO A 466 -6.42 -2.16 8.88
N CYS A 467 -5.13 -2.42 8.72
CA CYS A 467 -4.23 -2.98 9.73
C CYS A 467 -2.91 -2.23 9.79
N SER A 468 -2.10 -2.50 10.83
CA SER A 468 -0.72 -1.99 10.99
C SER A 468 0.23 -2.36 9.83
N ALA A 469 -0.17 -3.30 8.97
CA ALA A 469 0.53 -3.69 7.74
C ALA A 469 1.99 -4.14 7.97
N LEU A 470 2.29 -4.71 9.14
CA LEU A 470 3.64 -5.16 9.52
C LEU A 470 4.15 -6.32 8.67
N GLY A 471 3.26 -7.05 7.97
CA GLY A 471 3.62 -8.17 7.13
C GLY A 471 4.07 -7.80 5.71
N LEU A 472 3.91 -6.54 5.27
CA LEU A 472 4.27 -6.14 3.91
C LEU A 472 5.78 -6.26 3.63
N ARG A 473 6.12 -6.64 2.39
CA ARG A 473 7.50 -6.85 1.93
C ARG A 473 7.81 -6.11 0.61
N PRO A 474 9.05 -5.64 0.40
CA PRO A 474 10.05 -5.42 1.43
C PRO A 474 9.62 -4.30 2.39
N ARG A 475 10.12 -4.34 3.62
CA ARG A 475 9.96 -3.34 4.66
C ARG A 475 11.33 -2.90 5.12
N LEU A 476 11.66 -1.62 4.94
CA LEU A 476 12.96 -1.08 5.36
C LEU A 476 12.91 -0.43 6.75
N PHE A 477 11.71 -0.14 7.26
CA PHE A 477 11.48 0.55 8.52
C PHE A 477 10.48 -0.22 9.39
N ALA A 478 10.79 -0.43 10.67
CA ALA A 478 9.93 -1.17 11.59
C ALA A 478 8.57 -0.46 11.79
N GLY A 479 8.56 0.88 11.78
CA GLY A 479 7.38 1.70 12.04
C GLY A 479 7.39 2.29 13.45
N LEU A 480 6.43 3.17 13.73
CA LEU A 480 6.28 3.88 15.01
C LEU A 480 5.25 3.21 15.91
N GLU A 481 4.94 1.94 15.63
CA GLU A 481 3.93 1.22 16.37
C GLU A 481 4.43 1.00 17.79
N SER A 482 3.67 1.49 18.76
CA SER A 482 3.79 1.05 20.15
C SER A 482 2.86 -0.13 20.40
N VAL A 483 3.10 -0.90 21.46
CA VAL A 483 2.19 -1.99 21.90
C VAL A 483 0.75 -1.50 22.07
N ILE A 484 0.56 -0.25 22.51
CA ILE A 484 -0.75 0.39 22.64
C ILE A 484 -1.38 0.65 21.26
N SER A 485 -0.60 1.11 20.28
CA SER A 485 -1.07 1.31 18.89
C SER A 485 -1.49 -0.01 18.24
N LEU A 486 -0.68 -1.07 18.40
CA LEU A 486 -0.97 -2.42 17.92
C LEU A 486 -2.28 -2.98 18.50
N ARG A 487 -2.51 -2.82 19.81
CA ARG A 487 -3.77 -3.20 20.47
C ARG A 487 -4.96 -2.34 19.99
N ASN A 488 -4.74 -1.06 19.69
CA ASN A 488 -5.78 -0.15 19.20
C ASN A 488 -6.24 -0.48 17.77
N HIS A 489 -5.34 -0.95 16.89
CA HIS A 489 -5.72 -1.48 15.57
C HIS A 489 -6.69 -2.67 15.72
N GLY A 490 -6.35 -3.65 16.55
CA GLY A 490 -7.24 -4.80 16.84
C GLY A 490 -8.60 -4.39 17.40
N ARG A 491 -8.62 -3.44 18.36
CA ARG A 491 -9.87 -2.86 18.90
C ARG A 491 -10.71 -2.14 17.84
N TYR A 492 -10.09 -1.48 16.87
CA TYR A 492 -10.78 -0.83 15.76
C TYR A 492 -11.37 -1.86 14.78
N GLN A 493 -10.63 -2.93 14.47
CA GLN A 493 -11.05 -4.02 13.60
C GLN A 493 -12.25 -4.80 14.16
N ARG A 494 -12.27 -5.08 15.47
CA ARG A 494 -13.43 -5.71 16.14
C ARG A 494 -14.75 -4.94 15.89
N LYS A 495 -14.71 -3.60 15.83
CA LYS A 495 -15.91 -2.78 15.53
C LYS A 495 -16.36 -2.88 14.06
N MET A 496 -15.45 -3.12 13.11
CA MET A 496 -15.82 -3.39 11.72
C MET A 496 -16.33 -4.83 11.57
N LEU A 497 -15.75 -5.79 12.29
CA LEU A 497 -16.23 -7.16 12.34
C LEU A 497 -17.66 -7.24 12.89
N ASP A 498 -17.97 -6.47 13.95
CA ASP A 498 -19.32 -6.35 14.50
C ASP A 498 -20.36 -5.91 13.46
N GLN A 499 -19.98 -5.06 12.49
CA GLN A 499 -20.84 -4.66 11.37
C GLN A 499 -20.92 -5.77 10.32
N ALA A 500 -19.81 -6.42 9.99
CA ALA A 500 -19.76 -7.55 9.05
C ALA A 500 -20.70 -8.69 9.47
N VAL A 501 -20.67 -9.06 10.76
CA VAL A 501 -21.48 -10.12 11.37
C VAL A 501 -22.99 -9.82 11.34
N GLN A 502 -23.37 -8.54 11.37
CA GLN A 502 -24.78 -8.13 11.20
C GLN A 502 -25.23 -8.19 9.74
N LEU A 503 -24.35 -7.92 8.78
CA LEU A 503 -24.67 -7.82 7.36
C LEU A 503 -24.72 -9.16 6.63
N VAL A 504 -23.87 -10.12 7.01
CA VAL A 504 -23.90 -11.48 6.49
C VAL A 504 -25.17 -12.21 6.91
N ARG A 505 -25.84 -12.90 5.99
CA ARG A 505 -27.07 -13.67 6.26
C ARG A 505 -26.81 -14.93 7.10
N ILE A 506 -27.88 -15.51 7.65
CA ILE A 506 -27.85 -16.86 8.22
C ILE A 506 -27.53 -17.87 7.10
N GLY A 507 -26.61 -18.80 7.36
CA GLY A 507 -26.04 -19.70 6.36
C GLY A 507 -25.04 -19.02 5.40
N GLY A 508 -24.69 -17.75 5.63
CA GLY A 508 -23.68 -17.03 4.85
C GLY A 508 -22.25 -17.28 5.34
N ILE A 509 -21.28 -16.74 4.58
CA ILE A 509 -19.84 -16.83 4.88
C ILE A 509 -19.28 -15.43 5.18
N LEU A 510 -18.44 -15.34 6.22
CA LEU A 510 -17.65 -14.16 6.54
C LEU A 510 -16.16 -14.51 6.45
N VAL A 511 -15.40 -13.80 5.64
CA VAL A 511 -13.93 -13.86 5.65
C VAL A 511 -13.35 -12.59 6.23
N TYR A 512 -12.45 -12.76 7.18
CA TYR A 512 -11.62 -11.72 7.76
C TYR A 512 -10.17 -11.90 7.28
N SER A 513 -9.53 -10.84 6.79
CA SER A 513 -8.12 -10.88 6.40
C SER A 513 -7.36 -9.60 6.74
N THR A 514 -6.05 -9.74 6.94
CA THR A 514 -5.11 -8.63 7.18
C THR A 514 -3.76 -8.91 6.51
N CYS A 515 -2.97 -7.85 6.23
CA CYS A 515 -1.56 -7.95 5.83
C CYS A 515 -0.59 -7.65 6.98
N THR A 516 -0.93 -8.08 8.20
CA THR A 516 -0.09 -7.91 9.39
C THR A 516 0.26 -9.22 10.08
N ILE A 517 1.38 -9.21 10.79
CA ILE A 517 1.84 -10.29 11.67
C ILE A 517 1.39 -10.07 13.13
N ASN A 518 0.62 -9.03 13.43
CA ASN A 518 0.21 -8.68 14.78
C ASN A 518 -0.91 -9.61 15.32
N PRO A 519 -0.66 -10.39 16.40
CA PRO A 519 -1.69 -11.24 17.02
C PRO A 519 -2.91 -10.47 17.52
N SER A 520 -2.74 -9.23 18.02
CA SER A 520 -3.86 -8.37 18.46
C SER A 520 -4.88 -8.09 17.35
N GLU A 521 -4.43 -8.09 16.09
CA GLU A 521 -5.23 -7.82 14.89
C GLU A 521 -5.71 -9.10 14.19
N ASN A 522 -5.18 -10.25 14.58
CA ASN A 522 -5.39 -11.53 13.92
C ASN A 522 -6.10 -12.50 14.86
N GLU A 523 -5.35 -13.34 15.58
CA GLU A 523 -5.88 -14.37 16.47
C GLU A 523 -6.76 -13.80 17.60
N ALA A 524 -6.41 -12.64 18.16
CA ALA A 524 -7.23 -11.98 19.19
C ALA A 524 -8.56 -11.43 18.65
N VAL A 525 -8.65 -11.12 17.36
CA VAL A 525 -9.91 -10.71 16.69
C VAL A 525 -10.79 -11.93 16.43
N VAL A 526 -10.20 -13.07 16.07
CA VAL A 526 -10.90 -14.36 15.92
C VAL A 526 -11.46 -14.84 17.27
N ARG A 527 -10.64 -14.83 18.33
CA ARG A 527 -11.07 -15.19 19.69
C ARG A 527 -12.26 -14.35 20.15
N TYR A 528 -12.18 -13.03 19.96
CA TYR A 528 -13.28 -12.10 20.23
C TYR A 528 -14.57 -12.46 19.48
N ALA A 529 -14.47 -12.82 18.20
CA ALA A 529 -15.62 -13.20 17.37
C ALA A 529 -16.34 -14.42 17.94
N LEU A 530 -15.59 -15.49 18.22
CA LEU A 530 -16.10 -16.77 18.75
C LEU A 530 -16.61 -16.65 20.20
N ASP A 531 -16.05 -15.73 21.00
CA ASP A 531 -16.53 -15.49 22.35
C ASP A 531 -17.81 -14.67 22.39
N LYS A 532 -17.96 -13.69 21.48
CA LYS A 532 -19.13 -12.80 21.43
C LYS A 532 -20.30 -13.38 20.64
N TYR A 533 -20.05 -14.08 19.54
CA TYR A 533 -21.08 -14.54 18.60
C TYR A 533 -21.12 -16.07 18.54
N LYS A 534 -21.98 -16.69 19.35
CA LYS A 534 -22.07 -18.16 19.47
C LYS A 534 -22.58 -18.88 18.22
N PHE A 535 -23.23 -18.14 17.33
CA PHE A 535 -23.63 -18.61 16.01
C PHE A 535 -22.50 -18.54 14.96
N LEU A 536 -21.33 -18.00 15.28
CA LEU A 536 -20.15 -18.08 14.40
C LEU A 536 -19.30 -19.28 14.76
N SER A 537 -18.91 -20.06 13.75
CA SER A 537 -17.90 -21.10 13.86
C SER A 537 -16.81 -20.88 12.80
N LEU A 538 -15.58 -21.24 13.12
CA LEU A 538 -14.50 -21.27 12.11
C LEU A 538 -14.79 -22.38 11.09
N ALA A 539 -14.51 -22.10 9.82
CA ALA A 539 -14.81 -22.99 8.70
C ALA A 539 -13.55 -23.34 7.90
N PRO A 540 -13.44 -24.57 7.34
CA PRO A 540 -12.29 -24.97 6.53
C PRO A 540 -12.10 -24.06 5.31
N GLN A 541 -10.85 -23.80 4.98
CA GLN A 541 -10.45 -22.90 3.89
C GLN A 541 -9.81 -23.69 2.76
N HIS A 542 -10.21 -23.40 1.53
CA HIS A 542 -9.65 -24.00 0.33
C HIS A 542 -9.21 -22.86 -0.62
N PRO A 543 -8.01 -22.93 -1.22
CA PRO A 543 -6.93 -23.86 -0.88
C PRO A 543 -6.33 -23.57 0.51
N ARG A 544 -5.78 -24.61 1.14
CA ARG A 544 -5.00 -24.54 2.41
C ARG A 544 -3.51 -24.44 2.04
N ILE A 545 -2.93 -23.27 2.24
CA ILE A 545 -1.55 -22.94 1.83
C ILE A 545 -0.78 -22.30 3.01
N GLY A 546 -1.42 -21.39 3.74
CA GLY A 546 -0.82 -20.80 4.94
C GLY A 546 -0.69 -21.83 6.07
N GLY A 547 0.27 -21.59 6.96
CA GLY A 547 0.42 -22.36 8.20
C GLY A 547 -0.66 -22.06 9.23
N PRO A 548 -0.62 -22.73 10.40
CA PRO A 548 -1.56 -22.51 11.49
C PRO A 548 -1.46 -21.13 12.12
N GLY A 549 -2.52 -20.72 12.82
CA GLY A 549 -2.52 -19.53 13.68
C GLY A 549 -1.79 -19.74 15.01
N LEU A 550 -1.65 -18.66 15.78
CA LEU A 550 -1.07 -18.71 17.14
C LEU A 550 -2.10 -19.11 18.20
N VAL A 551 -1.72 -20.07 19.04
CA VAL A 551 -2.50 -20.56 20.19
C VAL A 551 -1.99 -19.91 21.47
N GLY A 552 -2.89 -19.68 22.43
CA GLY A 552 -2.52 -19.26 23.79
C GLY A 552 -2.92 -17.81 24.09
N ARG A 553 -2.03 -17.05 24.73
CA ARG A 553 -2.33 -15.69 25.20
C ARG A 553 -1.06 -14.88 25.48
N CYS A 554 -1.20 -13.56 25.52
CA CYS A 554 -0.17 -12.63 26.00
C CYS A 554 -0.69 -11.81 27.19
N GLU A 555 0.12 -11.70 28.24
CA GLU A 555 -0.12 -10.81 29.38
C GLU A 555 0.81 -9.58 29.27
N PHE A 556 0.22 -8.40 29.39
CA PHE A 556 0.90 -7.12 29.27
C PHE A 556 1.21 -6.52 30.65
N SER A 557 2.14 -5.57 30.70
CA SER A 557 2.56 -4.88 31.93
C SER A 557 1.46 -4.04 32.60
N ASP A 558 0.38 -3.72 31.88
CA ASP A 558 -0.84 -3.07 32.41
C ASP A 558 -1.85 -4.06 33.03
N GLY A 559 -1.50 -5.36 33.12
CA GLY A 559 -2.38 -6.42 33.60
C GLY A 559 -3.46 -6.83 32.59
N TYR A 560 -3.43 -6.30 31.36
CA TYR A 560 -4.32 -6.78 30.31
C TYR A 560 -3.86 -8.16 29.83
N VAL A 561 -4.82 -9.08 29.69
CA VAL A 561 -4.60 -10.39 29.05
C VAL A 561 -5.29 -10.38 27.70
N GLU A 562 -4.54 -10.70 26.66
CA GLU A 562 -5.03 -10.94 25.32
C GLU A 562 -5.01 -12.44 25.03
N GLU A 563 -6.19 -13.05 24.98
CA GLU A 563 -6.38 -14.44 24.57
C GLU A 563 -6.39 -14.54 23.03
N TRP A 564 -5.74 -15.58 22.50
CA TRP A 564 -5.64 -15.92 21.08
C TRP A 564 -6.46 -17.20 20.80
N LEU A 565 -6.05 -18.02 19.83
CA LEU A 565 -6.75 -19.26 19.50
C LEU A 565 -6.60 -20.31 20.61
N LYS A 566 -7.57 -21.21 20.70
CA LYS A 566 -7.53 -22.42 21.53
C LYS A 566 -7.03 -23.61 20.69
N PRO A 567 -6.41 -24.64 21.31
CA PRO A 567 -5.95 -25.82 20.58
C PRO A 567 -7.03 -26.44 19.69
N GLY A 568 -6.70 -26.69 18.44
CA GLY A 568 -7.60 -27.12 17.37
C GLY A 568 -8.25 -25.99 16.55
N GLU A 569 -8.23 -24.73 16.99
CA GLU A 569 -8.71 -23.58 16.21
C GLU A 569 -7.63 -23.06 15.24
N GLU A 570 -6.35 -23.28 15.54
CA GLU A 570 -5.20 -22.85 14.75
C GLU A 570 -5.16 -23.45 13.34
N GLU A 571 -5.65 -24.67 13.16
CA GLU A 571 -5.75 -25.32 11.85
C GLU A 571 -6.96 -24.88 11.02
N MET A 572 -7.80 -23.97 11.55
CA MET A 572 -8.97 -23.43 10.85
C MET A 572 -8.72 -22.01 10.29
N VAL A 573 -7.68 -21.33 10.77
CA VAL A 573 -7.18 -20.06 10.20
C VAL A 573 -5.94 -20.31 9.35
N GLN A 574 -5.62 -19.41 8.42
CA GLN A 574 -4.37 -19.48 7.64
C GLN A 574 -3.48 -18.28 7.96
N LYS A 575 -2.23 -18.56 8.33
CA LYS A 575 -1.18 -17.57 8.58
C LYS A 575 -0.05 -17.75 7.59
N PHE A 576 0.26 -16.67 6.87
CA PHE A 576 1.40 -16.62 5.96
C PHE A 576 2.56 -15.97 6.70
N ASP A 577 3.61 -16.75 6.90
CA ASP A 577 4.83 -16.35 7.58
C ASP A 577 5.86 -15.84 6.56
N PRO A 578 6.35 -14.58 6.67
CA PRO A 578 7.41 -14.04 5.83
C PRO A 578 8.65 -14.93 5.71
N SER A 579 8.97 -15.67 6.76
CA SER A 579 10.16 -16.52 6.89
C SER A 579 9.95 -17.99 6.47
N SER A 580 8.77 -18.32 5.96
CA SER A 580 8.46 -19.64 5.39
C SER A 580 8.95 -19.80 3.95
N GLU A 581 9.08 -21.04 3.50
CA GLU A 581 9.50 -21.40 2.13
C GLU A 581 8.53 -20.90 1.03
N LEU A 582 7.29 -20.54 1.39
CA LEU A 582 6.34 -19.89 0.48
C LEU A 582 6.79 -18.49 0.05
N ASP A 583 7.71 -17.87 0.79
CA ASP A 583 8.31 -16.57 0.51
C ASP A 583 7.29 -15.46 0.21
N THR A 584 6.17 -15.47 0.95
CA THR A 584 5.07 -14.50 0.80
C THR A 584 5.23 -13.29 1.74
N ILE A 585 4.32 -12.31 1.61
CA ILE A 585 4.11 -11.31 2.67
C ILE A 585 3.49 -11.95 3.92
N GLY A 586 3.70 -11.31 5.07
CA GLY A 586 2.96 -11.62 6.29
C GLY A 586 1.47 -11.32 6.10
N PHE A 587 0.63 -12.33 6.29
CA PHE A 587 -0.80 -12.25 6.00
C PHE A 587 -1.60 -13.20 6.89
N PHE A 588 -2.88 -12.89 7.12
CA PHE A 588 -3.77 -13.70 7.93
C PHE A 588 -5.16 -13.82 7.27
N ILE A 589 -5.78 -15.00 7.37
CA ILE A 589 -7.12 -15.29 6.85
C ILE A 589 -7.90 -16.15 7.86
N ALA A 590 -9.06 -15.68 8.29
CA ALA A 590 -10.03 -16.45 9.05
C ALA A 590 -11.38 -16.50 8.30
N LYS A 591 -11.92 -17.71 8.11
CA LYS A 591 -13.23 -17.94 7.51
C LYS A 591 -14.21 -18.38 8.60
N PHE A 592 -15.39 -17.77 8.62
CA PHE A 592 -16.48 -18.10 9.53
C PHE A 592 -17.72 -18.53 8.76
N SER A 593 -18.36 -19.59 9.24
CA SER A 593 -19.73 -19.95 8.87
C SER A 593 -20.72 -19.29 9.85
N VAL A 594 -21.85 -18.84 9.33
CA VAL A 594 -22.88 -18.14 10.10
C VAL A 594 -24.08 -19.07 10.35
N GLY A 595 -24.21 -19.57 11.57
CA GLY A 595 -25.38 -20.34 12.01
C GLY A 595 -26.64 -19.48 12.21
N PRO A 596 -27.74 -20.08 12.72
CA PRO A 596 -28.93 -19.36 13.17
C PRO A 596 -28.55 -18.29 14.20
N LYS A 597 -29.11 -17.08 14.06
CA LYS A 597 -28.91 -15.99 15.03
C LYS A 597 -30.09 -16.02 15.99
N ASP A 598 -29.80 -16.22 17.28
CA ASP A 598 -30.78 -16.17 18.39
C ASP A 598 -31.34 -14.75 18.61
#